data_AF-A0A2X1RNF4-F1
#
_entry.id   AF-A0A2X1RNF4-F1
#
_cell.length_a   1.000
_cell.length_b   1.000
_cell.length_c   1.000
_cell.angle_alpha   90.00
_cell.angle_beta   90.00
_cell.angle_gamma   90.00
#
_symmetry.space_group_name_H-M   'P 1'
#
loop_
_entity.id
_entity.type
_entity.pdbx_description
1 polymer ?
#
loop_
_entity_poly.entity_id
_entity_poly.type
_entity_poly.pdbx_seq_one_letter_code
_entity_poly.pdbx_strand_id
1 'polypeptide(L)'
;MTVSLQMGKFYWKNGKWFKAARDYEKVHDNWLSRLTSMDSPLNPVRPLPPVGGIPVMHGVEPNERDIMLPLGDRGGHTLVFGTTGVGKTRLAEVLVTQDIHRGKTPEEREVVVFFDPKGDPDMLKRMYAEAKRAGRENEFYVFHLGHPEISARYNPVGRFGRISEVAGRISGQLSGAGNSAAFKEFAWRFVNIVSRALVEMGKRPDYVQISRFVQNIDALFLDYAKLHFDAVDKKIWPTLASVAANLDVKKFTILDERQTADCSH
;
A
#
# COMPACT_ATOMS: atom_id res chain seq x y z
N MET A 1 23.18 -0.19 35.89
CA MET A 1 23.99 0.55 34.91
C MET A 1 23.69 2.02 35.06
N THR A 2 24.60 2.76 35.69
CA THR A 2 24.49 4.20 35.90
C THR A 2 24.84 4.91 34.60
N VAL A 3 23.85 5.44 33.89
CA VAL A 3 24.10 6.31 32.73
C VAL A 3 24.70 7.61 33.27
N SER A 4 25.99 7.81 32.99
CA SER A 4 26.72 9.01 33.41
C SER A 4 26.08 10.26 32.83
N LEU A 5 25.45 11.06 33.70
CA LEU A 5 24.93 12.40 33.42
C LEU A 5 26.04 13.48 33.38
N GLN A 6 27.30 13.12 33.13
CA GLN A 6 28.41 14.10 33.12
C GLN A 6 28.50 14.96 31.84
N MET A 7 27.77 14.67 30.76
CA MET A 7 27.74 15.51 29.54
C MET A 7 26.55 16.48 29.43
N GLY A 8 25.68 16.59 30.45
CA GLY A 8 24.46 17.40 30.36
C GLY A 8 24.64 18.92 30.54
N LYS A 9 25.78 19.39 31.06
CA LYS A 9 25.98 20.81 31.40
C LYS A 9 26.28 21.74 30.21
N PHE A 10 26.74 21.21 29.08
CA PHE A 10 27.17 22.05 27.95
C PHE A 10 26.02 22.53 27.04
N TYR A 11 24.81 21.98 27.20
CA TYR A 11 23.69 22.14 26.26
C TYR A 11 22.61 23.13 26.74
N TRP A 12 22.86 23.88 27.82
CA TRP A 12 21.80 24.66 28.48
C TRP A 12 21.51 26.02 27.86
N LYS A 13 22.45 26.60 27.09
CA LYS A 13 22.21 27.83 26.31
C LYS A 13 23.01 27.82 25.03
N ASN A 14 22.34 27.46 23.93
CA ASN A 14 22.91 27.60 22.59
C ASN A 14 23.33 29.07 22.34
N GLY A 15 24.56 29.28 21.88
CA GLY A 15 25.09 30.60 21.54
C GLY A 15 24.30 31.28 20.42
N LYS A 16 24.39 32.62 20.31
CA LYS A 16 23.68 33.40 19.29
C LYS A 16 23.97 32.91 17.86
N TRP A 17 25.24 32.64 17.57
CA TRP A 17 25.68 32.14 16.26
C TRP A 17 25.16 30.74 15.94
N PHE A 18 25.14 29.84 16.93
CA PHE A 18 24.54 28.51 16.76
C PHE A 18 23.05 28.62 16.44
N LYS A 19 22.29 29.45 17.18
CA LYS A 19 20.86 29.66 16.92
C LYS A 19 20.62 30.25 15.54
N ALA A 20 21.38 31.29 15.17
CA ALA A 20 21.29 31.90 13.84
C ALA A 20 21.57 30.90 12.72
N ALA A 21 22.59 30.03 12.87
CA ALA A 21 22.87 28.96 11.92
C ALA A 21 21.69 27.96 11.81
N ARG A 22 21.13 27.49 12.94
CA ARG A 22 19.97 26.58 12.92
C ARG A 22 18.72 27.23 12.36
N ASP A 23 18.49 28.51 12.62
CA ASP A 23 17.33 29.23 12.08
C ASP A 23 17.49 29.50 10.57
N TYR A 24 18.72 29.72 10.10
CA TYR A 24 19.02 29.84 8.67
C TYR A 24 18.78 28.51 7.92
N GLU A 25 19.27 27.40 8.46
CA GLU A 25 19.10 26.05 7.90
C GLU A 25 17.63 25.62 7.78
N LYS A 26 16.73 26.12 8.63
CA LYS A 26 15.29 25.81 8.55
C LYS A 26 14.62 26.29 7.26
N VAL A 27 15.15 27.34 6.66
CA VAL A 27 14.52 28.05 5.53
C VAL A 27 15.34 27.91 4.25
N HIS A 28 16.62 27.53 4.34
CA HIS A 28 17.54 27.50 3.22
C HIS A 28 18.20 26.13 3.03
N ASP A 29 18.10 25.59 1.82
CA ASP A 29 18.88 24.45 1.35
C ASP A 29 19.88 24.92 0.29
N ASN A 30 21.10 25.30 0.72
CA ASN A 30 22.15 25.81 -0.14
C ASN A 30 23.55 25.45 0.41
N TRP A 31 24.61 25.91 -0.26
CA TRP A 31 25.99 25.59 0.12
C TRP A 31 26.33 26.04 1.57
N LEU A 32 25.74 27.14 2.04
CA LEU A 32 26.00 27.66 3.38
C LEU A 32 25.33 26.79 4.45
N SER A 33 24.09 26.35 4.24
CA SER A 33 23.43 25.43 5.16
C SER A 33 24.13 24.07 5.20
N ARG A 34 24.66 23.58 4.07
CA ARG A 34 25.50 22.37 4.02
C ARG A 34 26.79 22.50 4.84
N LEU A 35 27.39 23.69 4.85
CA LEU A 35 28.61 23.96 5.63
C LEU A 35 28.30 24.02 7.13
N THR A 36 27.25 24.76 7.52
CA THR A 36 26.88 24.90 8.94
C THR A 36 26.29 23.63 9.53
N SER A 37 25.71 22.75 8.70
CA SER A 37 25.19 21.45 9.12
C SER A 37 26.25 20.34 9.17
N MET A 38 27.50 20.61 8.78
CA MET A 38 28.55 19.59 8.73
C MET A 38 28.97 19.15 10.14
N ASP A 39 28.94 17.84 10.39
CA ASP A 39 29.43 17.26 11.64
C ASP A 39 30.97 17.18 11.64
N SER A 40 31.63 18.29 11.96
CA SER A 40 33.09 18.40 11.97
C SER A 40 33.57 19.14 13.22
N PRO A 41 34.69 18.72 13.85
CA PRO A 41 35.33 19.48 14.92
C PRO A 41 35.72 20.91 14.52
N LEU A 42 35.89 21.17 13.22
CA LEU A 42 36.24 22.49 12.67
C LEU A 42 35.02 23.40 12.48
N ASN A 43 33.79 22.86 12.62
CA ASN A 43 32.57 23.65 12.49
C ASN A 43 32.28 24.37 13.82
N PRO A 44 32.38 25.72 13.90
CA PRO A 44 32.12 26.46 15.14
C PRO A 44 30.65 26.41 15.58
N VAL A 45 29.75 26.04 14.66
CA VAL A 45 28.32 25.84 14.91
C VAL A 45 27.90 24.38 14.69
N ARG A 46 28.85 23.44 14.93
CA ARG A 46 28.66 21.99 14.79
C ARG A 46 27.30 21.54 15.30
N PRO A 47 26.51 20.77 14.51
CA PRO A 47 25.22 20.27 14.96
C PRO A 47 25.37 19.44 16.22
N LEU A 48 24.37 19.50 17.09
CA LEU A 48 24.31 18.65 18.27
C LEU A 48 24.01 17.21 17.82
N PRO A 49 24.45 16.19 18.59
CA PRO A 49 24.07 14.81 18.31
C PRO A 49 22.54 14.68 18.20
N PRO A 50 22.01 13.88 17.27
CA PRO A 50 20.57 13.73 17.05
C PRO A 50 19.96 12.86 18.16
N VAL A 51 19.82 13.42 19.35
CA VAL A 51 19.23 12.73 20.52
C VAL A 51 17.70 12.68 20.46
N GLY A 52 17.10 13.29 19.44
CA GLY A 52 15.66 13.35 19.22
C GLY A 52 14.91 14.15 20.29
N GLY A 53 13.61 14.35 20.06
CA GLY A 53 12.70 14.97 21.03
C GLY A 53 12.81 16.51 21.10
N ILE A 54 11.70 17.19 20.86
CA ILE A 54 11.58 18.63 21.05
C ILE A 54 10.35 18.87 21.95
N PRO A 55 10.53 19.16 23.25
CA PRO A 55 9.42 19.45 24.15
C PRO A 55 8.91 20.87 23.88
N VAL A 56 8.07 21.04 22.86
CA VAL A 56 7.41 22.31 22.57
C VAL A 56 5.98 22.29 23.09
N MET A 57 5.59 23.35 23.80
CA MET A 57 4.20 23.63 24.12
C MET A 57 3.75 24.85 23.33
N HIS A 58 2.79 24.66 22.43
CA HIS A 58 2.15 25.73 21.67
C HIS A 58 1.07 26.42 22.51
N GLY A 59 0.81 27.71 22.31
CA GLY A 59 -0.20 28.48 23.04
C GLY A 59 0.16 28.91 24.47
N VAL A 60 1.39 28.63 24.93
CA VAL A 60 1.89 29.05 26.27
C VAL A 60 2.80 30.29 26.18
N GLU A 61 3.49 30.47 25.05
CA GLU A 61 4.44 31.57 24.85
C GLU A 61 3.79 32.72 24.07
N PRO A 62 3.87 33.99 24.54
CA PRO A 62 3.30 35.14 23.82
C PRO A 62 3.91 35.38 22.44
N ASN A 63 5.16 34.98 22.25
CA ASN A 63 5.89 35.12 20.99
C ASN A 63 6.06 33.75 20.32
N GLU A 64 5.01 33.31 19.64
CA GLU A 64 5.04 32.06 18.90
C GLU A 64 6.00 32.13 17.70
N ARG A 65 6.56 30.97 17.35
CA ARG A 65 7.45 30.81 16.21
C ARG A 65 7.19 29.48 15.53
N ASP A 66 7.54 29.41 14.26
CA ASP A 66 7.44 28.17 13.49
C ASP A 66 8.34 27.09 14.08
N ILE A 67 7.77 25.89 14.20
CA ILE A 67 8.48 24.69 14.61
C ILE A 67 8.64 23.81 13.37
N MET A 68 9.90 23.57 13.02
CA MET A 68 10.26 22.72 11.89
C MET A 68 10.64 21.33 12.38
N LEU A 69 10.18 20.31 11.67
CA LEU A 69 10.62 18.92 11.83
C LEU A 69 11.80 18.66 10.89
N PRO A 70 12.99 18.29 11.40
CA PRO A 70 14.10 17.90 10.54
C PRO A 70 13.72 16.75 9.61
N LEU A 71 14.13 16.82 8.34
CA LEU A 71 13.78 15.78 7.35
C LEU A 71 14.29 14.39 7.74
N GLY A 72 15.48 14.32 8.36
CA GLY A 72 16.05 13.06 8.85
C GLY A 72 15.22 12.38 9.95
N ASP A 73 14.43 13.15 10.70
CA ASP A 73 13.60 12.62 11.79
C ASP A 73 12.27 12.03 11.28
N ARG A 74 11.89 12.30 10.03
CA ARG A 74 10.62 11.83 9.46
C ARG A 74 10.53 10.32 9.34
N GLY A 75 11.66 9.62 9.28
CA GLY A 75 11.71 8.16 9.30
C GLY A 75 11.18 7.55 10.60
N GLY A 76 11.12 8.32 11.70
CA GLY A 76 10.64 7.85 13.00
C GLY A 76 9.10 7.75 13.13
N HIS A 77 8.36 8.08 12.08
CA HIS A 77 6.90 8.24 12.07
C HIS A 77 6.40 9.33 13.04
N THR A 78 5.18 9.81 12.83
CA THR A 78 4.57 10.85 13.68
C THR A 78 3.16 10.44 14.03
N LEU A 79 2.86 10.47 15.33
CA LEU A 79 1.53 10.19 15.85
C LEU A 79 0.94 11.48 16.43
N VAL A 80 -0.21 11.88 15.92
CA VAL A 80 -0.92 13.09 16.35
C VAL A 80 -2.17 12.68 17.11
N PHE A 81 -2.22 13.02 18.41
CA PHE A 81 -3.38 12.78 19.26
C PHE A 81 -4.23 14.04 19.44
N GLY A 82 -5.53 13.86 19.63
CA GLY A 82 -6.44 14.94 19.98
C GLY A 82 -7.90 14.63 19.65
N THR A 83 -8.84 15.38 20.24
CA THR A 83 -10.28 15.26 19.97
C THR A 83 -10.68 15.94 18.66
N THR A 84 -11.94 15.84 18.24
CA THR A 84 -12.43 16.55 17.04
C THR A 84 -12.40 18.06 17.27
N GLY A 85 -11.99 18.83 16.26
CA GLY A 85 -11.93 20.30 16.33
C GLY A 85 -10.59 20.88 16.79
N VAL A 86 -9.67 20.08 17.34
CA VAL A 86 -8.37 20.56 17.87
C VAL A 86 -7.30 20.82 16.81
N GLY A 87 -7.66 20.79 15.52
CA GLY A 87 -6.73 21.12 14.43
C GLY A 87 -5.96 19.95 13.79
N LYS A 88 -6.28 18.68 14.10
CA LYS A 88 -5.62 17.52 13.45
C LYS A 88 -5.66 17.58 11.91
N THR A 89 -6.82 17.91 11.33
CA THR A 89 -6.97 18.04 9.87
C THR A 89 -6.15 19.21 9.34
N ARG A 90 -6.10 20.35 10.04
CA ARG A 90 -5.27 21.50 9.64
C ARG A 90 -3.78 21.18 9.67
N LEU A 91 -3.32 20.44 10.67
CA LEU A 91 -1.94 19.95 10.70
C LEU A 91 -1.66 19.02 9.51
N ALA A 92 -2.58 18.10 9.20
CA ALA A 92 -2.45 17.21 8.04
C ALA A 92 -2.40 17.99 6.72
N GLU A 93 -3.24 19.02 6.55
CA GLU A 93 -3.22 19.91 5.38
C GLU A 93 -1.85 20.58 5.20
N VAL A 94 -1.25 21.08 6.28
CA VAL A 94 0.08 21.72 6.26
C VAL A 94 1.15 20.70 5.82
N LEU A 95 1.18 19.53 6.46
CA LEU A 95 2.17 18.49 6.15
C LEU A 95 2.04 18.00 4.70
N VAL A 96 0.82 17.69 4.26
CA VAL A 96 0.55 17.23 2.90
C VAL A 96 0.91 18.30 1.87
N THR A 97 0.57 19.56 2.14
CA THR A 97 0.96 20.68 1.26
C THR A 97 2.48 20.76 1.14
N GLN A 98 3.19 20.75 2.26
CA GLN A 98 4.66 20.82 2.26
C GLN A 98 5.31 19.66 1.48
N ASP A 99 4.75 18.46 1.58
CA ASP A 99 5.28 17.28 0.88
C ASP A 99 4.95 17.29 -0.61
N ILE A 100 3.76 17.75 -1.02
CA ILE A 100 3.42 17.92 -2.44
C ILE A 100 4.39 18.91 -3.12
N HIS A 101 4.79 19.97 -2.43
CA HIS A 101 5.69 20.99 -2.96
C HIS A 101 7.18 20.64 -2.82
N ARG A 102 7.53 19.51 -2.18
CA ARG A 102 8.93 19.11 -2.01
C ARG A 102 9.48 18.43 -3.27
N GLY A 103 10.73 18.81 -3.62
CA GLY A 103 11.49 18.25 -4.73
C GLY A 103 11.13 18.88 -6.08
N LYS A 104 12.13 19.15 -6.92
CA LYS A 104 11.89 19.73 -8.25
C LYS A 104 11.88 18.66 -9.33
N THR A 105 12.76 17.67 -9.22
CA THR A 105 12.85 16.55 -10.14
C THR A 105 12.00 15.36 -9.65
N PRO A 106 11.63 14.42 -10.54
CA PRO A 106 10.91 13.20 -10.14
C PRO A 106 11.60 12.39 -9.05
N GLU A 107 12.93 12.39 -8.98
CA GLU A 107 13.73 11.62 -8.02
C GLU A 107 13.77 12.29 -6.63
N GLU A 108 13.60 13.62 -6.58
CA GLU A 108 13.59 14.42 -5.36
C GLU A 108 12.18 14.57 -4.76
N ARG A 109 11.15 14.33 -5.57
CA ARG A 109 9.74 14.54 -5.17
C ARG A 109 9.30 13.51 -4.16
N GLU A 110 8.57 13.97 -3.15
CA GLU A 110 7.89 13.10 -2.22
C GLU A 110 6.61 12.52 -2.85
N VAL A 111 6.32 11.26 -2.49
CA VAL A 111 5.04 10.61 -2.80
C VAL A 111 4.14 10.74 -1.59
N VAL A 112 3.01 11.41 -1.76
CA VAL A 112 2.03 11.62 -0.69
C VAL A 112 0.84 10.72 -0.91
N VAL A 113 0.55 9.87 0.07
CA VAL A 113 -0.66 9.04 0.11
C VAL A 113 -1.48 9.46 1.31
N PHE A 114 -2.73 9.85 1.07
CA PHE A 114 -3.65 10.29 2.12
C PHE A 114 -4.84 9.34 2.21
N PHE A 115 -5.07 8.78 3.40
CA PHE A 115 -6.24 7.96 3.68
C PHE A 115 -7.25 8.78 4.48
N ASP A 116 -8.41 9.02 3.88
CA ASP A 116 -9.47 9.76 4.51
C ASP A 116 -10.68 8.87 4.83
N PRO A 117 -10.83 8.39 6.07
CA PRO A 117 -11.98 7.58 6.45
C PRO A 117 -13.27 8.41 6.54
N LYS A 118 -13.19 9.75 6.56
CA LYS A 118 -14.35 10.64 6.71
C LYS A 118 -14.92 11.11 5.38
N GLY A 119 -14.14 11.02 4.30
CA GLY A 119 -14.54 11.53 2.98
C GLY A 119 -14.69 13.05 2.97
N ASP A 120 -13.78 13.77 3.61
CA ASP A 120 -13.70 15.23 3.65
C ASP A 120 -13.38 15.79 2.24
N PRO A 121 -14.35 16.43 1.57
CA PRO A 121 -14.15 16.95 0.22
C PRO A 121 -13.15 18.13 0.20
N ASP A 122 -12.95 18.82 1.32
CA ASP A 122 -12.07 19.98 1.36
C ASP A 122 -10.60 19.56 1.41
N MET A 123 -10.29 18.45 2.08
CA MET A 123 -8.95 17.85 2.01
C MET A 123 -8.62 17.39 0.58
N LEU A 124 -9.57 16.72 -0.09
CA LEU A 124 -9.39 16.30 -1.49
C LEU A 124 -9.14 17.50 -2.42
N LYS A 125 -9.97 18.55 -2.32
CA LYS A 125 -9.80 19.79 -3.10
C LYS A 125 -8.45 20.45 -2.81
N ARG A 126 -8.03 20.46 -1.55
CA ARG A 126 -6.73 21.04 -1.15
C ARG A 126 -5.60 20.28 -1.83
N MET A 127 -5.57 18.96 -1.73
CA MET A 127 -4.52 18.15 -2.37
C MET A 127 -4.46 18.36 -3.88
N TYR A 128 -5.60 18.39 -4.56
CA TYR A 128 -5.65 18.68 -6.00
C TYR A 128 -5.12 20.08 -6.32
N ALA A 129 -5.56 21.10 -5.57
CA ALA A 129 -5.14 22.48 -5.78
C ALA A 129 -3.63 22.66 -5.54
N GLU A 130 -3.08 22.02 -4.50
CA GLU A 130 -1.64 22.06 -4.23
C GLU A 130 -0.83 21.28 -5.26
N ALA A 131 -1.31 20.12 -5.72
CA ALA A 131 -0.67 19.38 -6.80
C ALA A 131 -0.60 20.24 -8.07
N LYS A 132 -1.69 20.92 -8.42
CA LYS A 132 -1.72 21.85 -9.55
C LYS A 132 -0.79 23.04 -9.37
N ARG A 133 -0.72 23.64 -8.17
CA ARG A 133 0.24 24.73 -7.87
C ARG A 133 1.69 24.29 -7.98
N ALA A 134 1.98 23.04 -7.66
CA ALA A 134 3.30 22.44 -7.80
C ALA A 134 3.61 21.97 -9.24
N GLY A 135 2.67 22.12 -10.20
CA GLY A 135 2.82 21.61 -11.58
C GLY A 135 2.81 20.09 -11.67
N ARG A 136 2.10 19.43 -10.75
CA ARG A 136 2.01 17.97 -10.56
C ARG A 136 0.58 17.45 -10.73
N GLU A 137 -0.31 18.20 -11.38
CA GLU A 137 -1.71 17.80 -11.57
C GLU A 137 -1.85 16.48 -12.35
N ASN A 138 -0.92 16.18 -13.26
CA ASN A 138 -0.90 14.93 -14.03
C ASN A 138 -0.40 13.72 -13.20
N GLU A 139 0.04 13.95 -11.96
CA GLU A 139 0.48 12.93 -11.00
C GLU A 139 -0.57 12.70 -9.89
N PHE A 140 -1.71 13.38 -9.95
CA PHE A 140 -2.74 13.30 -8.92
C PHE A 140 -3.74 12.18 -9.19
N TYR A 141 -3.85 11.23 -8.27
CA TYR A 141 -4.76 10.10 -8.34
C TYR A 141 -5.71 10.10 -7.14
N VAL A 142 -6.99 9.82 -7.39
CA VAL A 142 -8.03 9.71 -6.36
C VAL A 142 -8.59 8.30 -6.41
N PHE A 143 -8.75 7.64 -5.27
CA PHE A 143 -9.52 6.39 -5.19
C PHE A 143 -10.72 6.63 -4.28
N HIS A 144 -11.91 6.70 -4.87
CA HIS A 144 -13.16 6.95 -4.16
C HIS A 144 -14.20 5.86 -4.47
N LEU A 145 -14.81 5.28 -3.44
CA LEU A 145 -15.77 4.18 -3.60
C LEU A 145 -17.16 4.65 -4.05
N GLY A 146 -17.55 5.88 -3.68
CA GLY A 146 -18.85 6.46 -4.04
C GLY A 146 -18.87 7.31 -5.32
N HIS A 147 -17.71 7.55 -5.94
CA HIS A 147 -17.56 8.48 -7.08
C HIS A 147 -16.68 7.84 -8.17
N PRO A 148 -17.17 6.79 -8.85
CA PRO A 148 -16.40 6.04 -9.85
C PRO A 148 -15.95 6.90 -11.04
N GLU A 149 -16.64 8.00 -11.34
CA GLU A 149 -16.37 8.93 -12.44
C GLU A 149 -15.04 9.69 -12.30
N ILE A 150 -14.58 9.92 -11.06
CA ILE A 150 -13.30 10.58 -10.75
C ILE A 150 -12.28 9.61 -10.13
N SER A 151 -12.69 8.39 -9.84
CA SER A 151 -11.86 7.39 -9.15
C SER A 151 -10.94 6.66 -10.11
N ALA A 152 -9.68 6.52 -9.72
CA ALA A 152 -8.68 5.69 -10.37
C ALA A 152 -9.08 4.22 -10.26
N ARG A 153 -8.83 3.46 -11.33
CA ARG A 153 -9.05 2.01 -11.35
C ARG A 153 -7.97 1.32 -10.53
N TYR A 154 -8.38 0.46 -9.61
CA TYR A 154 -7.47 -0.27 -8.75
C TYR A 154 -7.74 -1.78 -8.80
N ASN A 155 -6.70 -2.56 -9.06
CA ASN A 155 -6.71 -4.01 -8.93
C ASN A 155 -5.58 -4.43 -7.96
N PRO A 156 -5.87 -4.65 -6.67
CA PRO A 156 -4.87 -4.99 -5.66
C PRO A 156 -4.26 -6.37 -5.84
N VAL A 157 -4.89 -7.26 -6.61
CA VAL A 157 -4.40 -8.63 -6.83
C VAL A 157 -3.78 -8.83 -8.20
N GLY A 158 -3.92 -7.86 -9.11
CA GLY A 158 -3.42 -8.00 -10.47
C GLY A 158 -1.93 -7.74 -10.63
N ARG A 159 -1.25 -7.12 -9.65
CA ARG A 159 0.22 -6.91 -9.70
C ARG A 159 0.88 -7.74 -8.60
N PHE A 160 1.64 -8.76 -8.99
CA PHE A 160 2.27 -9.73 -8.09
C PHE A 160 3.63 -10.16 -8.64
N GLY A 161 4.57 -10.49 -7.75
CA GLY A 161 5.84 -11.13 -8.13
C GLY A 161 5.69 -12.65 -8.29
N ARG A 162 4.87 -13.26 -7.45
CA ARG A 162 4.50 -14.69 -7.50
C ARG A 162 2.98 -14.85 -7.57
N ILE A 163 2.50 -15.78 -8.39
CA ILE A 163 1.05 -16.06 -8.54
C ILE A 163 0.39 -16.39 -7.19
N SER A 164 1.12 -17.04 -6.29
CA SER A 164 0.66 -17.36 -4.93
C SER A 164 0.31 -16.14 -4.08
N GLU A 165 0.83 -14.95 -4.39
CA GLU A 165 0.45 -13.70 -3.71
C GLU A 165 -1.00 -13.33 -3.96
N VAL A 166 -1.57 -13.67 -5.12
CA VAL A 166 -2.99 -13.45 -5.42
C VAL A 166 -3.85 -14.18 -4.39
N ALA A 167 -3.58 -15.47 -4.19
CA ALA A 167 -4.26 -16.27 -3.19
C ALA A 167 -4.05 -15.74 -1.76
N GLY A 168 -2.81 -15.37 -1.42
CA GLY A 168 -2.48 -14.83 -0.09
C GLY A 168 -3.22 -13.52 0.23
N ARG A 169 -3.33 -12.61 -0.74
CA ARG A 169 -4.03 -11.32 -0.57
C ARG A 169 -5.54 -11.50 -0.39
N ILE A 170 -6.13 -12.52 -1.01
CA ILE A 170 -7.57 -12.81 -0.90
C ILE A 170 -7.89 -13.59 0.37
N SER A 171 -7.20 -14.71 0.62
CA SER A 171 -7.49 -15.55 1.78
C SER A 171 -6.97 -14.98 3.10
N GLY A 172 -6.04 -14.02 3.05
CA GLY A 172 -5.48 -13.34 4.22
C GLY A 172 -6.55 -12.71 5.13
N GLN A 173 -7.67 -12.30 4.55
CA GLN A 173 -8.83 -11.73 5.25
C GLN A 173 -9.61 -12.76 6.11
N LEU A 174 -9.40 -14.06 5.87
CA LEU A 174 -10.09 -15.13 6.60
C LEU A 174 -9.41 -15.41 7.95
N SER A 175 -10.21 -15.71 8.97
CA SER A 175 -9.74 -16.07 10.31
C SER A 175 -8.85 -17.30 10.27
N GLY A 176 -7.69 -17.22 10.92
CA GLY A 176 -6.70 -18.32 10.97
C GLY A 176 -6.86 -19.27 12.16
N ALA A 177 -7.93 -19.14 12.96
CA ALA A 177 -8.07 -19.85 14.24
C ALA A 177 -9.08 -21.01 14.15
N GLY A 178 -8.73 -22.14 14.79
CA GLY A 178 -9.59 -23.32 14.90
C GLY A 178 -9.99 -23.93 13.55
N ASN A 179 -11.23 -24.39 13.43
CA ASN A 179 -11.79 -24.96 12.19
C ASN A 179 -11.74 -24.00 10.98
N SER A 180 -11.52 -22.70 11.21
CA SER A 180 -11.39 -21.70 10.14
C SER A 180 -10.06 -21.81 9.37
N ALA A 181 -9.04 -22.44 9.96
CA ALA A 181 -7.74 -22.62 9.31
C ALA A 181 -7.83 -23.56 8.10
N ALA A 182 -8.53 -24.69 8.22
CA ALA A 182 -8.74 -25.61 7.10
C ALA A 182 -9.54 -24.95 5.97
N PHE A 183 -10.55 -24.14 6.30
CA PHE A 183 -11.31 -23.37 5.32
C PHE A 183 -10.44 -22.31 4.62
N LYS A 184 -9.57 -21.63 5.36
CA LYS A 184 -8.62 -20.66 4.81
C LYS A 184 -7.62 -21.30 3.85
N GLU A 185 -7.09 -22.48 4.20
CA GLU A 185 -6.19 -23.25 3.34
C GLU A 185 -6.90 -23.74 2.07
N PHE A 186 -8.14 -24.20 2.18
CA PHE A 186 -8.96 -24.56 1.04
C PHE A 186 -9.19 -23.35 0.11
N ALA A 187 -9.62 -22.21 0.66
CA ALA A 187 -9.83 -20.99 -0.10
C ALA A 187 -8.53 -20.52 -0.78
N TRP A 188 -7.40 -20.58 -0.09
CA TRP A 188 -6.10 -20.25 -0.66
C TRP A 188 -5.75 -21.17 -1.83
N ARG A 189 -5.86 -22.50 -1.66
CA ARG A 189 -5.56 -23.49 -2.71
C ARG A 189 -6.43 -23.25 -3.94
N PHE A 190 -7.71 -23.04 -3.73
CA PHE A 190 -8.67 -22.80 -4.81
C PHE A 190 -8.33 -21.54 -5.59
N VAL A 191 -8.16 -20.40 -4.90
CA VAL A 191 -7.79 -19.13 -5.54
C VAL A 191 -6.46 -19.23 -6.28
N ASN A 192 -5.49 -19.98 -5.73
CA ASN A 192 -4.20 -20.22 -6.38
C ASN A 192 -4.35 -21.01 -7.69
N ILE A 193 -5.18 -22.05 -7.73
CA ILE A 193 -5.48 -22.82 -8.95
C ILE A 193 -6.12 -21.90 -10.01
N VAL A 194 -7.16 -21.15 -9.62
CA VAL A 194 -7.83 -20.21 -10.53
C VAL A 194 -6.85 -19.16 -11.07
N SER A 195 -6.02 -18.60 -10.20
CA SER A 195 -5.04 -17.57 -10.58
C SER A 195 -3.99 -18.10 -11.55
N ARG A 196 -3.54 -19.35 -11.38
CA ARG A 196 -2.61 -20.01 -12.31
C ARG A 196 -3.23 -20.19 -13.69
N ALA A 197 -4.45 -20.74 -13.75
CA ALA A 197 -5.16 -20.92 -15.01
C ALA A 197 -5.40 -19.57 -15.72
N LEU A 198 -5.77 -18.51 -15.00
CA LEU A 198 -5.92 -17.17 -15.56
C LEU A 198 -4.63 -16.65 -16.18
N VAL A 199 -3.52 -16.74 -15.45
CA VAL A 199 -2.21 -16.26 -15.92
C VAL A 199 -1.74 -17.04 -17.14
N GLU A 200 -1.92 -18.36 -17.16
CA GLU A 200 -1.54 -19.20 -18.30
C GLU A 200 -2.38 -18.92 -19.54
N MET A 201 -3.65 -18.56 -19.38
CA MET A 201 -4.50 -18.03 -20.46
C MET A 201 -4.18 -16.58 -20.85
N GLY A 202 -3.14 -15.96 -20.31
CA GLY A 202 -2.79 -14.56 -20.56
C GLY A 202 -3.75 -13.54 -19.95
N LYS A 203 -4.64 -13.97 -19.04
CA LYS A 203 -5.59 -13.12 -18.34
C LYS A 203 -4.99 -12.65 -17.01
N ARG A 204 -5.02 -11.34 -16.78
CA ARG A 204 -4.59 -10.76 -15.49
C ARG A 204 -5.65 -11.03 -14.42
N PRO A 205 -5.33 -11.73 -13.31
CA PRO A 205 -6.30 -11.99 -12.24
C PRO A 205 -6.92 -10.73 -11.65
N ASP A 206 -8.23 -10.76 -11.42
CA ASP A 206 -8.98 -9.76 -10.67
C ASP A 206 -10.05 -10.42 -9.78
N TYR A 207 -10.65 -9.63 -8.88
CA TYR A 207 -11.66 -10.15 -7.95
C TYR A 207 -12.92 -10.68 -8.64
N VAL A 208 -13.34 -10.07 -9.75
CA VAL A 208 -14.57 -10.44 -10.45
C VAL A 208 -14.40 -11.80 -11.13
N GLN A 209 -13.26 -12.00 -11.81
CA GLN A 209 -12.90 -13.27 -12.40
C GLN A 209 -12.78 -14.36 -11.34
N ILE A 210 -12.05 -14.10 -10.26
CA ILE A 210 -11.86 -15.07 -9.19
C ILE A 210 -13.19 -15.44 -8.56
N SER A 211 -14.04 -14.46 -8.22
CA SER A 211 -15.38 -14.70 -7.67
C SER A 211 -16.25 -15.52 -8.63
N ARG A 212 -16.23 -15.20 -9.93
CA ARG A 212 -16.96 -15.94 -10.96
C ARG A 212 -16.51 -17.40 -11.03
N PHE A 213 -15.20 -17.65 -11.06
CA PHE A 213 -14.67 -19.02 -11.23
C PHE A 213 -14.68 -19.84 -9.94
N VAL A 214 -14.78 -19.19 -8.78
CA VAL A 214 -15.12 -19.87 -7.52
C VAL A 214 -16.52 -20.47 -7.54
N GLN A 215 -17.47 -19.79 -8.18
CA GLN A 215 -18.86 -20.27 -8.28
C GLN A 215 -19.09 -21.18 -9.50
N ASN A 216 -18.32 -20.99 -10.57
CA ASN A 216 -18.43 -21.75 -11.81
C ASN A 216 -17.05 -22.12 -12.34
N ILE A 217 -16.49 -23.19 -11.78
CA ILE A 217 -15.16 -23.69 -12.15
C ILE A 217 -15.15 -24.39 -13.53
N ASP A 218 -16.29 -24.95 -13.95
CA ASP A 218 -16.41 -25.69 -15.21
C ASP A 218 -16.11 -24.79 -16.42
N ALA A 219 -16.58 -23.54 -16.38
CA ALA A 219 -16.26 -22.56 -17.42
C ALA A 219 -14.76 -22.27 -17.49
N LEU A 220 -14.07 -22.20 -16.35
CA LEU A 220 -12.62 -22.02 -16.32
C LEU A 220 -11.91 -23.24 -16.92
N PHE A 221 -12.35 -24.43 -16.53
CA PHE A 221 -11.79 -25.68 -16.99
C PHE A 221 -11.94 -25.83 -18.50
N LEU A 222 -13.12 -25.54 -19.08
CA LEU A 222 -13.34 -25.62 -20.52
C LEU A 222 -12.47 -24.62 -21.29
N ASP A 223 -12.40 -23.36 -20.83
CA ASP A 223 -11.53 -22.34 -21.43
C ASP A 223 -10.06 -22.77 -21.41
N TYR A 224 -9.60 -23.28 -20.28
CA TYR A 224 -8.22 -23.73 -20.09
C TYR A 224 -7.90 -25.00 -20.88
N ALA A 225 -8.80 -25.99 -20.88
CA ALA A 225 -8.65 -27.23 -21.63
C ALA A 225 -8.58 -26.95 -23.12
N LYS A 226 -9.44 -26.06 -23.64
CA LYS A 226 -9.36 -25.61 -25.03
C LYS A 226 -8.00 -24.99 -25.35
N LEU A 227 -7.52 -24.05 -24.53
CA LEU A 227 -6.20 -23.44 -24.71
C LEU A 227 -5.10 -24.51 -24.78
N HIS A 228 -5.12 -25.46 -23.84
CA HIS A 228 -4.13 -26.53 -23.75
C HIS A 228 -4.17 -27.44 -24.98
N PHE A 229 -5.36 -27.91 -25.39
CA PHE A 229 -5.50 -28.77 -26.55
C PHE A 229 -5.18 -28.04 -27.86
N ASP A 230 -5.57 -26.77 -28.02
CA ASP A 230 -5.23 -25.96 -29.19
C ASP A 230 -3.72 -25.75 -29.32
N ALA A 231 -2.97 -25.75 -28.21
CA ALA A 231 -1.51 -25.69 -28.20
C ALA A 231 -0.84 -27.01 -28.60
N VAL A 232 -1.51 -28.16 -28.38
CA VAL A 232 -1.03 -29.49 -28.79
C VAL A 232 -1.41 -29.79 -30.24
N ASP A 233 -2.71 -29.78 -30.54
CA ASP A 233 -3.28 -29.90 -31.88
C ASP A 233 -4.70 -29.32 -31.89
N LYS A 234 -4.91 -28.29 -32.73
CA LYS A 234 -6.19 -27.59 -32.94
C LYS A 234 -7.34 -28.49 -33.38
N LYS A 235 -7.07 -29.72 -33.84
CA LYS A 235 -8.10 -30.71 -34.21
C LYS A 235 -8.69 -31.46 -33.02
N ILE A 236 -7.99 -31.50 -31.88
CA ILE A 236 -8.43 -32.25 -30.70
C ILE A 236 -9.72 -31.65 -30.15
N TRP A 237 -9.78 -30.33 -29.98
CA TRP A 237 -10.95 -29.68 -29.38
C TRP A 237 -12.25 -29.89 -30.18
N PRO A 238 -12.28 -29.68 -31.52
CA PRO A 238 -13.45 -30.03 -32.34
C PRO A 238 -13.86 -31.50 -32.24
N THR A 239 -12.88 -32.41 -32.17
CA THR A 239 -13.14 -33.85 -32.06
C THR A 239 -13.78 -34.18 -30.73
N LEU A 240 -13.25 -33.66 -29.61
CA LEU A 240 -13.85 -33.82 -28.28
C LEU A 240 -15.27 -33.26 -28.22
N ALA A 241 -15.51 -32.09 -28.81
CA ALA A 241 -16.84 -31.49 -28.87
C ALA A 241 -17.83 -32.39 -29.64
N SER A 242 -17.37 -33.01 -30.74
CA SER A 242 -18.18 -33.95 -31.53
C SER A 242 -18.49 -35.24 -30.76
N VAL A 243 -17.54 -35.77 -29.99
CA VAL A 243 -17.76 -36.96 -29.16
C VAL A 243 -18.73 -36.63 -28.03
N ALA A 244 -18.54 -35.50 -27.34
CA ALA A 244 -19.41 -35.05 -26.27
C ALA A 244 -20.87 -34.87 -26.70
N ALA A 245 -21.10 -34.32 -27.91
CA ALA A 245 -22.44 -34.17 -28.47
C ALA A 245 -23.15 -35.52 -28.76
N ASN A 246 -22.38 -36.59 -28.96
CA ASN A 246 -22.88 -37.93 -29.27
C ASN A 246 -22.90 -38.88 -28.06
N LEU A 247 -22.48 -38.42 -26.86
CA LEU A 247 -22.49 -39.21 -25.64
C LEU A 247 -23.89 -39.18 -24.99
N ASP A 248 -24.51 -40.35 -24.87
CA ASP A 248 -25.72 -40.53 -24.06
C ASP A 248 -25.33 -40.81 -22.61
N VAL A 249 -25.47 -39.80 -21.75
CA VAL A 249 -25.06 -39.83 -20.33
C VAL A 249 -25.77 -40.97 -19.57
N LYS A 250 -26.96 -41.39 -20.02
CA LYS A 250 -27.72 -42.49 -19.38
C LYS A 250 -27.08 -43.87 -19.53
N LYS A 251 -26.18 -44.07 -20.50
CA LYS A 251 -25.47 -45.35 -20.67
C LYS A 251 -24.34 -45.54 -19.65
N PHE A 252 -23.90 -44.48 -18.98
CA PHE A 252 -22.77 -44.53 -18.04
C PHE A 252 -23.19 -44.64 -16.57
N THR A 253 -24.49 -44.49 -16.26
CA THR A 253 -25.03 -44.60 -14.88
C THR A 253 -25.05 -46.04 -14.32
N ILE A 254 -24.64 -47.05 -15.09
CA ILE A 254 -24.78 -48.48 -14.73
C ILE A 254 -23.60 -49.01 -13.88
N LEU A 255 -22.54 -48.22 -13.64
CA LEU A 255 -21.34 -48.70 -12.94
C LEU A 255 -21.28 -48.38 -11.44
N ASP A 256 -22.19 -47.58 -10.89
CA ASP A 256 -22.14 -47.20 -9.47
C ASP A 256 -22.90 -48.19 -8.55
N GLU A 257 -23.93 -48.88 -9.05
CA GLU A 257 -24.76 -49.77 -8.23
C GLU A 257 -24.20 -51.20 -8.07
N ARG A 258 -23.12 -51.56 -8.78
CA ARG A 258 -22.55 -52.93 -8.73
C ARG A 258 -21.39 -53.10 -7.75
N GLN A 259 -20.93 -52.05 -7.06
CA GLN A 259 -19.87 -52.15 -6.06
C GLN A 259 -20.37 -52.14 -4.60
N THR A 260 -21.65 -51.89 -4.33
CA THR A 260 -22.22 -51.92 -2.98
C THR A 260 -22.88 -53.24 -2.59
N ALA A 261 -22.88 -54.26 -3.46
CA ALA A 261 -23.59 -55.52 -3.22
C ALA A 261 -22.73 -56.69 -2.69
N ASP A 262 -21.42 -56.51 -2.49
CA ASP A 262 -20.51 -57.62 -2.10
C ASP A 262 -19.77 -57.40 -0.77
N CYS A 263 -20.38 -56.62 0.14
CA CYS A 263 -19.90 -56.44 1.52
C CYS A 263 -21.03 -56.66 2.52
N SER A 264 -21.66 -57.83 2.46
CA SER A 264 -22.51 -58.33 3.53
C SER A 264 -22.68 -59.84 3.43
N HIS A 265 -21.66 -60.57 3.89
CA HIS A 265 -21.77 -61.91 4.47
C HIS A 265 -20.63 -62.14 5.46
#